data_AF-A0A4Q3DFK1-F1
#
_entry.id   AF-A0A4Q3DFK1-F1
#
_cell.length_a   1.000
_cell.length_b   1.000
_cell.length_c   1.000
_cell.angle_alpha   90.00
_cell.angle_beta   90.00
_cell.angle_gamma   90.00
#
_symmetry.space_group_name_H-M   'P 1'
#
loop_
_entity.id
_entity.type
_entity.pdbx_description
1 polymer ?
#
loop_
_entity_poly.entity_id
_entity_poly.type
_entity_poly.pdbx_seq_one_letter_code
_entity_poly.pdbx_strand_id
1 'polypeptide(L)'
;MTSLSQNRHRAFGPLAEQFNDLLRRYPNVDHDEVEQMIAIYPKLTILEVGLLSSDERLGKSLHEFSRAHRERLRPSWHDHFLLAMVMLATFALFAALVWGVMA
;
A
#
# COMPACT_ATOMS: atom_id res chain seq x y z
N MET A 1 -22.18 3.36 24.84
CA MET A 1 -21.39 2.56 23.86
C MET A 1 -21.15 3.32 22.54
N THR A 2 -20.94 4.64 22.57
CA THR A 2 -20.88 5.50 21.36
C THR A 2 -19.51 6.14 21.10
N SER A 3 -18.59 6.13 22.07
CA SER A 3 -17.29 6.84 21.95
C SER A 3 -16.24 6.13 21.09
N LEU A 4 -16.29 4.79 20.98
CA LEU A 4 -15.30 4.03 20.21
C LEU A 4 -15.50 4.13 18.69
N SER A 5 -16.75 4.27 18.24
CA SER A 5 -17.08 4.44 16.82
C SER A 5 -16.63 5.82 16.30
N GLN A 6 -16.81 6.87 17.09
CA GLN A 6 -16.45 8.24 16.72
C GLN A 6 -14.94 8.47 16.66
N ASN A 7 -14.14 7.73 17.45
CA ASN A 7 -12.68 7.86 17.41
C ASN A 7 -12.03 7.12 16.22
N ARG A 8 -12.63 5.99 15.76
CA ARG A 8 -12.17 5.30 14.54
C ARG A 8 -12.27 6.19 13.30
N HIS A 9 -13.33 6.99 13.19
CA HIS A 9 -13.54 7.89 12.04
C HIS A 9 -12.48 9.02 11.94
N ARG A 10 -11.74 9.32 13.03
CA ARG A 10 -10.60 10.24 12.99
C ARG A 10 -9.27 9.55 12.67
N ALA A 11 -9.20 8.24 12.85
CA ALA A 11 -7.99 7.46 12.63
C ALA A 11 -7.83 7.02 11.17
N PHE A 12 -8.92 6.98 10.41
CA PHE A 12 -8.91 6.67 8.99
C PHE A 12 -8.96 7.94 8.14
N GLY A 13 -8.08 8.03 7.14
CA GLY A 13 -8.25 8.99 6.07
C GLY A 13 -9.46 8.63 5.18
N PRO A 14 -9.90 9.54 4.30
CA PRO A 14 -11.05 9.30 3.40
C PRO A 14 -10.90 8.04 2.54
N LEU A 15 -9.67 7.75 2.09
CA LEU A 15 -9.35 6.55 1.31
C LEU A 15 -9.48 5.26 2.13
N ALA A 16 -9.06 5.28 3.39
CA ALA A 16 -9.15 4.12 4.26
C ALA A 16 -10.59 3.83 4.69
N GLU A 17 -11.41 4.87 4.88
CA GLU A 17 -12.85 4.72 5.12
C GLU A 17 -13.54 4.08 3.90
N GLN A 18 -13.24 4.57 2.69
CA GLN A 18 -13.75 4.00 1.45
C GLN A 18 -13.31 2.54 1.27
N PHE A 19 -12.05 2.22 1.56
CA PHE A 19 -11.54 0.87 1.50
C PHE A 19 -12.21 -0.04 2.54
N ASN A 20 -12.44 0.44 3.76
CA ASN A 20 -13.17 -0.27 4.81
C ASN A 20 -14.59 -0.63 4.37
N ASP A 21 -15.32 0.29 3.74
CA ASP A 21 -16.68 0.04 3.24
C ASP A 21 -16.74 -1.01 2.14
N LEU A 22 -15.75 -1.02 1.24
CA LEU A 22 -15.60 -2.06 0.22
C LEU A 22 -15.24 -3.40 0.85
N LEU A 23 -14.30 -3.39 1.80
CA LEU A 23 -13.82 -4.59 2.48
C LEU A 23 -14.89 -5.29 3.31
N ARG A 24 -15.83 -4.53 3.90
CA ARG A 24 -17.00 -5.06 4.63
C ARG A 24 -17.95 -5.88 3.77
N ARG A 25 -18.02 -5.54 2.48
CA ARG A 25 -18.88 -6.23 1.50
C ARG A 25 -18.17 -7.37 0.79
N TYR A 26 -16.83 -7.39 0.82
CA TYR A 26 -16.04 -8.45 0.23
C TYR A 26 -16.39 -9.84 0.82
N PRO A 27 -16.53 -10.90 0.00
CA PRO A 27 -16.24 -10.97 -1.44
C PRO A 27 -17.40 -10.55 -2.37
N ASN A 28 -18.52 -10.08 -1.84
CA ASN A 28 -19.70 -9.68 -2.61
C ASN A 28 -19.61 -8.22 -3.09
N VAL A 29 -18.58 -7.93 -3.88
CA VAL A 29 -18.33 -6.63 -4.53
C VAL A 29 -18.14 -6.83 -6.03
N ASP A 30 -18.50 -5.83 -6.83
CA ASP A 30 -18.40 -5.90 -8.29
C ASP A 30 -16.96 -5.76 -8.79
N HIS A 31 -16.73 -6.08 -10.07
CA HIS A 31 -15.39 -6.02 -10.66
C HIS A 31 -14.75 -4.62 -10.54
N ASP A 32 -15.50 -3.57 -10.83
CA ASP A 32 -15.03 -2.18 -10.75
C ASP A 32 -14.68 -1.78 -9.30
N GLU A 33 -15.44 -2.29 -8.33
CA GLU A 33 -15.19 -2.07 -6.92
C GLU A 33 -13.89 -2.77 -6.47
N VAL A 34 -13.61 -3.97 -6.98
CA VAL A 34 -12.33 -4.66 -6.74
C VAL A 34 -11.15 -3.89 -7.34
N GLU A 35 -11.28 -3.36 -8.55
CA GLU A 35 -10.24 -2.52 -9.16
C GLU A 35 -10.01 -1.23 -8.34
N GLN A 36 -11.08 -0.66 -7.80
CA GLN A 36 -10.96 0.46 -6.87
C GLN A 36 -10.23 0.07 -5.58
N MET A 37 -10.53 -1.09 -4.99
CA MET A 37 -9.79 -1.60 -3.82
C MET A 37 -8.31 -1.78 -4.13
N ILE A 38 -7.96 -2.33 -5.29
CA ILE A 38 -6.56 -2.51 -5.75
C ILE A 38 -5.86 -1.15 -5.89
N ALA A 39 -6.54 -0.13 -6.41
CA ALA A 39 -5.99 1.21 -6.57
C ALA A 39 -5.80 1.97 -5.25
N ILE A 40 -6.64 1.69 -4.24
CA ILE A 40 -6.58 2.33 -2.92
C ILE A 40 -5.54 1.65 -2.02
N TYR A 41 -5.47 0.32 -2.00
CA TYR A 41 -4.62 -0.45 -1.09
C TYR A 41 -3.15 0.05 -0.98
N PRO A 42 -2.40 0.32 -2.08
CA PRO A 42 -1.02 0.78 -1.98
C PRO A 42 -0.88 2.21 -1.44
N LYS A 43 -1.98 2.97 -1.36
CA LYS A 43 -2.02 4.33 -0.81
C LYS A 43 -2.34 4.35 0.68
N LEU A 44 -2.74 3.22 1.25
CA LEU A 44 -3.03 3.10 2.68
C LEU A 44 -1.73 3.16 3.49
N THR A 45 -1.76 3.89 4.59
CA THR A 45 -0.65 3.91 5.53
C THR A 45 -0.57 2.60 6.30
N ILE A 46 0.62 2.27 6.83
CA ILE A 46 0.81 1.06 7.63
C ILE A 46 -0.08 1.04 8.88
N LEU A 47 -0.41 2.21 9.44
CA LEU A 47 -1.29 2.35 10.59
C LEU A 47 -2.74 2.00 10.20
N GLU A 48 -3.25 2.52 9.08
CA GLU A 48 -4.59 2.21 8.60
C GLU A 48 -4.76 0.72 8.29
N VAL A 49 -3.76 0.10 7.65
CA VAL A 49 -3.73 -1.35 7.42
C VAL A 49 -3.72 -2.11 8.75
N GLY A 50 -2.92 -1.64 9.72
CA GLY A 50 -2.88 -2.19 11.08
C GLY A 50 -4.24 -2.13 11.78
N LEU A 51 -4.94 -1.00 11.73
CA LEU A 51 -6.28 -0.86 12.30
C LEU A 51 -7.30 -1.80 11.62
N LEU A 52 -7.28 -1.89 10.29
CA LEU A 52 -8.16 -2.80 9.54
C LEU A 52 -7.90 -4.26 9.91
N SER A 53 -6.63 -4.65 10.09
CA SER A 53 -6.24 -6.01 10.46
C SER A 53 -6.59 -6.39 11.90
N SER A 54 -6.72 -5.41 12.78
CA SER A 54 -7.01 -5.61 14.21
C SER A 54 -8.49 -5.91 14.48
N ASP A 55 -9.37 -5.64 13.52
CA ASP A 55 -10.78 -6.02 13.57
C ASP A 55 -10.93 -7.44 13.03
N GLU A 56 -11.41 -8.39 13.85
CA GLU A 56 -11.43 -9.83 13.53
C GLU A 56 -12.11 -10.16 12.20
N ARG A 57 -13.22 -9.46 11.88
CA ARG A 57 -13.97 -9.74 10.64
C ARG A 57 -13.27 -9.13 9.44
N LEU A 58 -12.80 -7.89 9.56
CA LEU A 58 -12.11 -7.19 8.47
C LEU A 58 -10.74 -7.76 8.20
N GLY A 59 -10.00 -8.17 9.24
CA GLY A 59 -8.69 -8.77 9.11
C GLY A 59 -8.73 -10.05 8.27
N LYS A 60 -9.78 -10.87 8.42
CA LYS A 60 -9.97 -12.05 7.57
C LYS A 60 -10.24 -11.66 6.11
N SER A 61 -11.18 -10.74 5.85
CA SER A 61 -11.46 -10.27 4.48
C SER A 61 -10.24 -9.58 3.84
N LEU A 62 -9.45 -8.84 4.63
CA LEU A 62 -8.22 -8.19 4.19
C LEU A 62 -7.16 -9.21 3.80
N HIS A 63 -7.02 -10.25 4.61
CA HIS A 63 -6.11 -11.34 4.33
C HIS A 63 -6.52 -12.09 3.05
N GLU A 64 -7.81 -12.37 2.89
CA GLU A 64 -8.35 -13.01 1.68
C GLU A 64 -8.15 -12.13 0.44
N PHE A 65 -8.50 -10.84 0.50
CA PHE A 65 -8.28 -9.87 -0.56
C PHE A 65 -6.80 -9.76 -0.95
N SER A 66 -5.91 -9.53 0.03
CA SER A 66 -4.48 -9.38 -0.22
C SER A 66 -3.85 -10.64 -0.82
N ARG A 67 -4.32 -11.83 -0.43
CA ARG A 67 -3.87 -13.10 -0.98
C ARG A 67 -4.38 -13.29 -2.41
N ALA A 68 -5.65 -13.01 -2.67
CA ALA A 68 -6.28 -13.19 -3.98
C ALA A 68 -5.70 -12.22 -5.04
N HIS A 69 -5.36 -11.00 -4.63
CA HIS A 69 -4.90 -9.95 -5.55
C HIS A 69 -3.40 -9.63 -5.42
N ARG A 70 -2.62 -10.47 -4.72
CA ARG A 70 -1.21 -10.23 -4.40
C ARG A 70 -0.37 -9.79 -5.60
N GLU A 71 -0.59 -10.41 -6.76
CA GLU A 71 0.16 -10.09 -7.99
C GLU A 71 -0.13 -8.68 -8.50
N ARG A 72 -1.38 -8.22 -8.37
CA ARG A 72 -1.82 -6.88 -8.77
C ARG A 72 -1.47 -5.80 -7.74
N LEU A 73 -1.32 -6.20 -6.48
CA LEU A 73 -0.94 -5.30 -5.38
C LEU A 73 0.57 -5.04 -5.31
N ARG A 74 1.41 -5.78 -6.06
CA ARG A 74 2.85 -5.51 -6.08
C ARG A 74 3.11 -4.14 -6.72
N PRO A 75 3.93 -3.28 -6.08
CA PRO A 75 4.33 -2.02 -6.70
C PRO A 75 4.98 -2.30 -8.06
N SER A 76 4.59 -1.51 -9.06
CA SER A 76 5.09 -1.66 -10.42
C SER A 76 6.61 -1.53 -10.42
N TRP A 77 7.30 -2.51 -11.01
CA TRP A 77 8.77 -2.61 -11.03
C TRP A 77 9.47 -1.36 -11.60
N HIS A 78 8.73 -0.55 -12.35
CA HIS A 78 9.20 0.70 -12.94
C HIS A 78 9.75 1.71 -11.92
N ASP A 79 9.14 1.84 -10.74
CA ASP A 79 9.63 2.77 -9.72
C ASP A 79 10.97 2.32 -9.11
N HIS A 80 11.17 1.01 -8.99
CA HIS A 80 12.42 0.44 -8.48
C HIS A 80 13.54 0.55 -9.53
N PHE A 81 13.21 0.47 -10.81
CA PHE A 81 14.18 0.59 -11.88
C PHE A 81 14.80 1.99 -11.96
N LEU A 82 13.98 3.04 -11.80
CA LEU A 82 14.47 4.42 -11.76
C LEU A 82 15.39 4.66 -10.56
N LEU A 83 15.00 4.20 -9.38
CA LEU A 83 15.80 4.36 -8.16
C LEU A 83 17.13 3.58 -8.26
N ALA A 84 17.11 2.38 -8.84
CA ALA A 84 18.31 1.60 -9.12
C ALA A 84 19.24 2.30 -10.13
N MET A 85 18.69 2.91 -11.19
CA MET A 85 19.47 3.69 -12.16
C MET A 85 20.13 4.92 -11.53
N VAL A 86 19.41 5.65 -10.68
CA VAL A 86 19.96 6.80 -9.95
C VAL A 86 21.09 6.36 -9.01
N MET A 87 20.87 5.30 -8.23
CA MET A 87 21.90 4.71 -7.36
C MET A 87 23.15 4.32 -8.15
N LEU A 88 22.98 3.63 -9.29
CA LEU A 88 24.09 3.20 -10.14
C LEU A 88 24.85 4.39 -10.73
N ALA A 89 24.14 5.42 -11.20
CA ALA A 89 24.74 6.63 -11.74
C ALA A 89 25.53 7.39 -10.67
N THR A 90 24.99 7.51 -9.45
CA THR A 90 25.71 8.08 -8.31
C THR A 90 26.98 7.29 -8.01
N PHE A 91 26.89 5.96 -7.97
CA PHE A 91 28.04 5.10 -7.70
C PHE A 91 29.14 5.23 -8.78
N ALA A 92 28.74 5.28 -10.05
CA ALA A 92 29.66 5.49 -11.18
C ALA A 92 30.35 6.86 -11.11
N LEU A 93 29.62 7.91 -10.74
CA LEU A 93 30.18 9.25 -10.56
C LEU A 93 31.22 9.28 -9.42
N PHE A 94 30.92 8.64 -8.29
CA PHE A 94 31.86 8.50 -7.18
C PHE A 94 33.12 7.73 -7.60
N ALA A 95 32.97 6.62 -8.32
CA ALA A 95 34.11 5.85 -8.83
C ALA A 95 34.98 6.68 -9.78
N ALA A 96 34.36 7.45 -10.68
CA ALA A 96 35.07 8.34 -11.61
C ALA A 96 35.83 9.45 -10.87
N LEU A 97 35.24 10.05 -9.82
CA LEU A 97 35.91 11.05 -8.99
C LEU A 97 37.12 10.47 -8.25
N VAL A 98 36.98 9.30 -7.63
CA VAL A 98 38.09 8.63 -6.93
C VAL A 98 39.21 8.28 -7.91
N TRP A 99 38.87 7.78 -9.09
CA TRP A 99 39.85 7.46 -10.11
C TRP A 99 40.56 8.72 -10.64
N GLY A 100 39.80 9.78 -10.93
CA GLY A 100 40.35 11.05 -11.40
C GLY A 100 41.18 11.81 -10.36
N VAL A 101 41.01 11.53 -9.06
CA VAL A 101 41.88 12.03 -7.99
C VAL A 101 43.18 11.22 -7.87
N MET A 102 43.16 9.94 -8.28
CA MET A 102 44.32 9.05 -8.24
C MET A 102 45.17 9.06 -9.53
N ALA A 103 44.63 9.58 -10.63
CA ALA A 103 45.28 9.71 -11.94
C ALA A 103 45.95 11.08 -12.12
#